data_AF-A0A7K0ZDC8-F1
#
_entry.id   AF-A0A7K0ZDC8-F1
#
_cell.length_a   1.000
_cell.length_b   1.000
_cell.length_c   1.000
_cell.angle_alpha   90.00
_cell.angle_beta   90.00
_cell.angle_gamma   90.00
#
_symmetry.space_group_name_H-M   'P 1'
#
loop_
_entity.id
_entity.type
_entity.pdbx_description
1 polymer ?
#
loop_
_entity_poly.entity_id
_entity_poly.type
_entity_poly.pdbx_seq_one_letter_code
_entity_poly.pdbx_strand_id
1 'polypeptide(L)'
;ALNASSYVHLLTCASRGEAGEQYPGGPTARNAAIAEAATWSPERTVKELRRSVYSLEGAWAGTTYDMWLGTGTAASGSVIAMHETPFLRWREIVIHLTDLDVGIGYEQWPDLYVRLELDRQKMAWAASHPMGLTQIPQAAMKLPEHHRLAWLLQRAEVDGLPQGPGL
;
A
#
# COMPACT_ATOMS: atom_id res chain seq x y z
N ALA A 1 5.48 -10.61 -2.63
CA ALA A 1 5.02 -11.39 -3.81
C ALA A 1 3.52 -11.22 -4.06
N LEU A 2 2.67 -11.58 -3.10
CA LEU A 2 1.21 -11.63 -3.28
C LEU A 2 0.56 -10.28 -3.64
N ASN A 3 1.00 -9.17 -3.03
CA ASN A 3 0.52 -7.83 -3.39
C ASN A 3 0.74 -7.51 -4.88
N ALA A 4 1.94 -7.77 -5.42
CA ALA A 4 2.23 -7.52 -6.83
C ALA A 4 1.38 -8.42 -7.75
N SER A 5 1.25 -9.70 -7.41
CA SER A 5 0.38 -10.62 -8.15
C SER A 5 -1.09 -10.16 -8.17
N SER A 6 -1.56 -9.53 -7.09
CA SER A 6 -2.91 -8.97 -7.01
C SER A 6 -3.14 -7.83 -8.01
N TYR A 7 -2.14 -6.97 -8.23
CA TYR A 7 -2.23 -5.90 -9.23
C TYR A 7 -2.13 -6.43 -10.67
N VAL A 8 -1.32 -7.46 -10.90
CA VAL A 8 -1.31 -8.17 -12.19
C VAL A 8 -2.70 -8.72 -12.51
N HIS A 9 -3.38 -9.31 -11.51
CA HIS A 9 -4.74 -9.79 -11.67
C HIS A 9 -5.72 -8.66 -12.02
N LEU A 10 -5.68 -7.54 -11.29
CA LEU A 10 -6.55 -6.39 -11.58
C LEU A 10 -6.34 -5.84 -13.00
N LEU A 11 -5.09 -5.69 -13.45
CA LEU A 11 -4.78 -5.26 -14.82
C LEU A 11 -5.25 -6.29 -15.86
N THR A 12 -5.19 -7.58 -15.53
CA THR A 12 -5.72 -8.64 -16.38
C THR A 12 -7.25 -8.52 -16.51
N CYS A 13 -7.97 -8.19 -15.45
CA CYS A 13 -9.41 -7.90 -15.53
C CYS A 13 -9.68 -6.62 -16.34
N ALA A 14 -8.92 -5.55 -16.10
CA ALA A 14 -9.04 -4.31 -16.86
C ALA A 14 -8.81 -4.52 -18.37
N SER A 15 -7.93 -5.44 -18.77
CA SER A 15 -7.70 -5.78 -20.19
C SER A 15 -8.94 -6.37 -20.88
N ARG A 16 -9.89 -6.93 -20.10
CA ARG A 16 -11.19 -7.43 -20.57
C ARG A 16 -12.32 -6.43 -20.37
N GLY A 17 -12.04 -5.23 -19.88
CA GLY A 17 -13.05 -4.24 -19.48
C GLY A 17 -13.79 -4.60 -18.18
N GLU A 18 -13.23 -5.48 -17.36
CA GLU A 18 -13.86 -5.97 -16.12
C GLU A 18 -13.25 -5.30 -14.88
N ALA A 19 -14.10 -4.98 -13.90
CA ALA A 19 -13.65 -4.60 -12.56
C ALA A 19 -13.37 -5.84 -11.72
N GLY A 20 -12.09 -6.15 -11.48
CA GLY A 20 -11.67 -7.33 -10.71
C GLY A 20 -11.66 -7.09 -9.20
N GLU A 21 -11.83 -8.17 -8.43
CA GLU A 21 -11.49 -8.18 -7.01
C GLU A 21 -9.98 -8.34 -6.86
N GLN A 22 -9.32 -7.49 -6.07
CA GLN A 22 -7.86 -7.55 -5.87
C GLN A 22 -7.42 -8.92 -5.37
N TYR A 23 -8.21 -9.49 -4.46
CA TYR A 23 -8.04 -10.85 -3.98
C TYR A 23 -9.35 -11.59 -4.22
N PRO A 24 -9.45 -12.42 -5.27
CA PRO A 24 -10.64 -13.23 -5.50
C PRO A 24 -10.96 -14.09 -4.28
N GLY A 25 -12.19 -14.00 -3.76
CA GLY A 25 -12.57 -14.62 -2.49
C GLY A 25 -12.27 -13.77 -1.24
N GLY A 26 -11.93 -12.49 -1.45
CA GLY A 26 -11.88 -11.45 -0.43
C GLY A 26 -10.78 -11.63 0.63
N PRO A 27 -10.98 -11.03 1.82
CA PRO A 27 -10.01 -11.09 2.93
C PRO A 27 -9.63 -12.50 3.36
N THR A 28 -10.58 -13.44 3.33
CA THR A 28 -10.34 -14.84 3.72
C THR A 28 -9.33 -15.51 2.79
N ALA A 29 -9.53 -15.38 1.47
CA ALA A 29 -8.59 -15.92 0.48
C ALA A 29 -7.21 -15.25 0.56
N ARG A 30 -7.16 -13.93 0.75
CA ARG A 30 -5.91 -13.18 0.97
C ARG A 30 -5.14 -13.73 2.17
N ASN A 31 -5.81 -13.88 3.32
CA ASN A 31 -5.17 -14.32 4.55
C ASN A 31 -4.69 -15.78 4.44
N ALA A 32 -5.46 -16.65 3.79
CA ALA A 32 -5.05 -18.03 3.52
C ALA A 32 -3.80 -18.08 2.63
N ALA A 33 -3.74 -17.29 1.56
CA ALA A 33 -2.57 -17.22 0.69
C ALA A 33 -1.32 -16.68 1.41
N ILE A 34 -1.49 -15.69 2.31
CA ILE A 34 -0.39 -15.19 3.15
C ILE A 34 0.08 -16.26 4.13
N ALA A 35 -0.85 -16.97 4.79
CA ALA A 35 -0.51 -18.05 5.72
C ALA A 35 0.25 -19.18 5.02
N GLU A 36 -0.17 -19.56 3.81
CA GLU A 36 0.59 -20.53 3.00
C GLU A 36 1.98 -19.97 2.66
N ALA A 37 2.06 -18.73 2.17
CA ALA A 37 3.32 -18.11 1.77
C ALA A 37 4.31 -17.93 2.93
N ALA A 38 3.81 -17.75 4.16
CA ALA A 38 4.63 -17.68 5.36
C ALA A 38 5.37 -18.99 5.67
N THR A 39 4.92 -20.12 5.11
CA THR A 39 5.58 -21.43 5.25
C THR A 39 6.61 -21.73 4.17
N TRP A 40 6.77 -20.83 3.18
CA TRP A 40 7.71 -21.04 2.09
C TRP A 40 9.16 -21.01 2.58
N SER A 41 10.02 -21.81 1.95
CA SER A 41 11.46 -21.68 2.16
C SER A 41 11.95 -20.30 1.70
N PRO A 42 13.05 -19.77 2.26
CA PRO A 42 13.64 -18.52 1.82
C PRO A 42 13.90 -18.46 0.31
N GLU A 43 14.37 -19.55 -0.29
CA GLU A 43 14.66 -19.66 -1.73
C GLU A 43 13.37 -19.52 -2.56
N ARG A 44 12.28 -20.18 -2.11
CA ARG A 44 10.97 -20.05 -2.74
C ARG A 44 10.45 -18.62 -2.61
N THR A 45 10.57 -18.02 -1.43
CA THR A 45 10.12 -16.63 -1.19
C THR A 45 10.83 -15.63 -2.09
N VAL A 46 12.16 -15.73 -2.22
CA VAL A 46 12.93 -14.86 -3.12
C VAL A 46 12.55 -15.09 -4.59
N LYS A 47 12.39 -16.35 -4.99
CA LYS A 47 11.99 -16.71 -6.36
C LYS A 47 10.61 -16.14 -6.71
N GLU A 48 9.61 -16.34 -5.86
CA GLU A 48 8.25 -15.84 -6.09
C GLU A 48 8.17 -14.31 -5.99
N LEU A 49 8.96 -13.68 -5.10
CA LEU A 49 9.08 -12.23 -5.08
C LEU A 49 9.60 -11.70 -6.42
N ARG A 50 10.73 -12.22 -6.90
CA ARG A 50 11.32 -11.80 -8.18
C ARG A 50 10.35 -12.02 -9.34
N ARG A 51 9.68 -13.18 -9.40
CA ARG A 51 8.66 -13.47 -10.41
C ARG A 51 7.54 -12.42 -10.38
N SER A 52 7.00 -12.13 -9.20
CA SER A 52 5.89 -11.17 -9.05
C SER A 52 6.27 -9.74 -9.44
N VAL A 53 7.52 -9.33 -9.20
CA VAL A 53 8.04 -8.01 -9.61
C VAL A 53 8.05 -7.91 -11.12
N TYR A 54 8.69 -8.85 -11.83
CA TYR A 54 8.74 -8.82 -13.29
C TYR A 54 7.37 -8.94 -13.94
N SER A 55 6.47 -9.76 -13.37
CA SER A 55 5.10 -9.86 -13.86
C SER A 55 4.35 -8.54 -13.75
N LEU A 56 4.52 -7.81 -12.63
CA LEU A 56 3.88 -6.51 -12.45
C LEU A 56 4.46 -5.42 -13.36
N GLU A 57 5.79 -5.36 -13.48
CA GLU A 57 6.45 -4.42 -14.40
C GLU A 57 6.05 -4.67 -15.84
N GLY A 58 5.99 -5.95 -16.26
CA GLY A 58 5.50 -6.33 -17.58
C GLY A 58 4.03 -5.99 -17.78
N ALA A 59 3.19 -6.19 -16.77
CA ALA A 59 1.77 -5.80 -16.84
C ALA A 59 1.61 -4.29 -17.01
N TRP A 60 2.32 -3.48 -16.23
CA TRP A 60 2.30 -2.01 -16.39
C TRP A 60 2.80 -1.57 -17.76
N ALA A 61 3.89 -2.15 -18.28
CA ALA A 61 4.39 -1.83 -19.61
C ALA A 61 3.41 -2.18 -20.73
N GLY A 62 2.60 -3.23 -20.55
CA GLY A 62 1.55 -3.65 -21.48
C GLY A 62 0.19 -2.98 -21.25
N THR A 63 0.05 -2.11 -20.26
CA THR A 63 -1.25 -1.51 -19.91
C THR A 63 -1.61 -0.39 -20.87
N THR A 64 -2.77 -0.50 -21.53
CA THR A 64 -3.29 0.52 -22.46
C THR A 64 -3.94 1.68 -21.70
N TYR A 65 -4.23 2.77 -22.41
CA TYR A 65 -4.94 3.93 -21.84
C TYR A 65 -6.26 3.54 -21.16
N ASP A 66 -7.09 2.74 -21.84
CA ASP A 66 -8.39 2.32 -21.29
C ASP A 66 -8.24 1.44 -20.05
N MET A 67 -7.21 0.58 -20.02
CA MET A 67 -6.92 -0.23 -18.84
C MET A 67 -6.53 0.65 -17.64
N TRP A 68 -5.75 1.72 -17.85
CA TRP A 68 -5.36 2.66 -16.79
C TRP A 68 -6.56 3.45 -16.21
N LEU A 69 -7.61 3.65 -17.00
CA LEU A 69 -8.87 4.25 -16.56
C LEU A 69 -9.80 3.25 -15.85
N GLY A 70 -9.48 1.96 -15.90
CA GLY A 70 -10.23 0.91 -15.22
C GLY A 70 -10.16 1.00 -13.70
N THR A 71 -11.01 0.21 -13.06
CA THR A 71 -11.09 0.09 -11.60
C THR A 71 -11.12 -1.36 -11.16
N GLY A 72 -10.88 -1.59 -9.89
CA GLY A 72 -11.06 -2.87 -9.20
C GLY A 72 -11.49 -2.63 -7.76
N THR A 73 -11.63 -3.70 -7.00
CA THR A 73 -12.10 -3.64 -5.61
C THR A 73 -11.05 -4.21 -4.66
N ALA A 74 -10.65 -3.45 -3.65
CA ALA A 74 -9.75 -3.89 -2.59
C ALA A 74 -10.41 -4.96 -1.70
N ALA A 75 -9.62 -5.65 -0.89
CA ALA A 75 -10.15 -6.59 0.11
C ALA A 75 -11.10 -5.92 1.14
N SER A 76 -10.93 -4.61 1.37
CA SER A 76 -11.80 -3.80 2.25
C SER A 76 -13.13 -3.41 1.59
N GLY A 77 -13.32 -3.70 0.30
CA GLY A 77 -14.46 -3.23 -0.49
C GLY A 77 -14.28 -1.83 -1.08
N SER A 78 -13.18 -1.13 -0.81
CA SER A 78 -12.91 0.16 -1.43
C SER A 78 -12.53 0.01 -2.91
N VAL A 79 -12.82 1.03 -3.71
CA VAL A 79 -12.43 1.08 -5.12
C VAL A 79 -10.93 1.35 -5.24
N ILE A 80 -10.26 0.60 -6.12
CA ILE A 80 -8.88 0.83 -6.55
C ILE A 80 -8.93 1.30 -8.01
N ALA A 81 -8.47 2.52 -8.29
CA ALA A 81 -8.24 2.95 -9.66
C ALA A 81 -6.93 2.36 -10.20
N MET A 82 -6.89 1.89 -11.45
CA MET A 82 -5.69 1.23 -11.99
C MET A 82 -4.48 2.15 -12.01
N HIS A 83 -4.65 3.43 -12.33
CA HIS A 83 -3.58 4.44 -12.30
C HIS A 83 -2.97 4.69 -10.92
N GLU A 84 -3.66 4.29 -9.84
CA GLU A 84 -3.13 4.40 -8.47
C GLU A 84 -2.22 3.21 -8.10
N THR A 85 -2.29 2.09 -8.84
CA THR A 85 -1.54 0.87 -8.50
C THR A 85 -0.02 1.05 -8.44
N PRO A 86 0.64 1.91 -9.26
CA PRO A 86 2.07 2.18 -9.09
C PRO A 86 2.39 2.84 -7.74
N PHE A 87 1.57 3.82 -7.33
CA PHE A 87 1.75 4.48 -6.04
C PHE A 87 1.50 3.52 -4.87
N LEU A 88 0.42 2.73 -4.93
CA LEU A 88 0.12 1.74 -3.89
C LEU A 88 1.24 0.69 -3.78
N ARG A 89 1.83 0.28 -4.91
CA ARG A 89 3.00 -0.62 -4.92
C ARG A 89 4.25 0.04 -4.34
N TRP A 90 4.46 1.33 -4.61
CA TRP A 90 5.57 2.09 -4.02
C TRP A 90 5.46 2.14 -2.50
N ARG A 91 4.27 2.44 -1.97
CA ARG A 91 3.96 2.40 -0.54
C ARG A 91 4.30 1.05 0.08
N GLU A 92 3.82 -0.04 -0.52
CA GLU A 92 4.08 -1.41 -0.02
C GLU A 92 5.59 -1.70 0.10
N ILE A 93 6.39 -1.26 -0.87
CA ILE A 93 7.84 -1.49 -0.84
C ILE A 93 8.50 -0.63 0.24
N VAL A 94 8.21 0.67 0.27
CA VAL A 94 8.84 1.59 1.23
C VAL A 94 8.54 1.17 2.67
N ILE A 95 7.27 0.87 2.97
CA ILE A 95 6.85 0.49 4.31
C ILE A 95 7.40 -0.88 4.70
N HIS A 96 7.31 -1.88 3.83
CA HIS A 96 7.76 -3.22 4.20
C HIS A 96 9.27 -3.40 4.19
N LEU A 97 10.05 -2.51 3.55
CA LEU A 97 11.50 -2.48 3.77
C LEU A 97 11.83 -2.03 5.20
N THR A 98 11.07 -1.09 5.75
CA THR A 98 11.16 -0.73 7.17
C THR A 98 10.66 -1.85 8.07
N ASP A 99 9.51 -2.46 7.76
CA ASP A 99 8.96 -3.55 8.57
C ASP A 99 9.87 -4.80 8.58
N LEU A 100 10.68 -5.02 7.53
CA LEU A 100 11.65 -6.13 7.46
C LEU A 100 12.89 -5.94 8.34
N ASP A 101 13.07 -4.76 8.93
CA ASP A 101 14.19 -4.43 9.82
C ASP A 101 15.58 -4.72 9.23
N VAL A 102 15.74 -4.38 7.94
CA VAL A 102 17.02 -4.57 7.20
C VAL A 102 17.92 -3.33 7.26
N GLY A 103 17.73 -2.46 8.26
CA GLY A 103 18.47 -1.21 8.41
C GLY A 103 17.94 -0.03 7.59
N ILE A 104 16.70 -0.12 7.08
CA ILE A 104 16.01 0.97 6.38
C ILE A 104 14.88 1.49 7.27
N GLY A 105 15.14 2.54 8.05
CA GLY A 105 14.15 3.25 8.86
C GLY A 105 13.29 4.23 8.06
N TYR A 106 12.35 4.88 8.75
CA TYR A 106 11.45 5.85 8.13
C TYR A 106 12.15 7.15 7.73
N GLU A 107 13.32 7.42 8.31
CA GLU A 107 14.17 8.56 7.97
C GLU A 107 14.80 8.42 6.58
N GLN A 108 14.85 7.19 6.03
CA GLN A 108 15.36 6.92 4.69
C GLN A 108 14.24 6.84 3.63
N TRP A 109 12.98 7.11 3.99
CA TRP A 109 11.90 7.14 3.02
C TRP A 109 12.11 8.26 1.98
N PRO A 110 11.86 8.01 0.68
CA PRO A 110 12.05 9.03 -0.35
C PRO A 110 11.17 10.27 -0.12
N ASP A 111 11.73 11.47 -0.19
CA ASP A 111 11.00 12.72 0.09
C ASP A 111 9.72 12.88 -0.74
N LEU A 112 9.76 12.48 -2.02
CA LEU A 112 8.59 12.54 -2.88
C LEU A 112 7.48 11.59 -2.40
N TYR A 113 7.84 10.38 -1.95
CA TYR A 113 6.88 9.45 -1.36
C TYR A 113 6.29 10.04 -0.07
N VAL A 114 7.15 10.57 0.81
CA VAL A 114 6.73 11.15 2.08
C VAL A 114 5.71 12.26 1.87
N ARG A 115 5.99 13.18 0.93
CA ARG A 115 5.08 14.28 0.59
C ARG A 115 3.72 13.77 0.10
N LEU A 116 3.71 12.84 -0.86
CA LEU A 116 2.49 12.33 -1.47
C LEU A 116 1.65 11.50 -0.49
N GLU A 117 2.29 10.63 0.30
CA GLU A 117 1.60 9.83 1.30
C GLU A 117 1.08 10.70 2.45
N LEU A 118 1.80 11.75 2.87
CA LEU A 118 1.31 12.69 3.89
C LEU A 118 -0.01 13.33 3.50
N ASP A 119 -0.16 13.75 2.24
CA ASP A 119 -1.41 14.35 1.77
C ASP A 119 -2.56 13.34 1.77
N ARG A 120 -2.28 12.08 1.40
CA ARG A 120 -3.25 10.97 1.48
C ARG A 120 -3.65 10.67 2.93
N GLN A 121 -2.69 10.63 3.85
CA GLN A 121 -2.94 10.34 5.25
C GLN A 121 -3.67 11.47 5.98
N LYS A 122 -3.46 12.74 5.58
CA LYS A 122 -4.29 13.88 6.04
C LYS A 122 -5.75 13.71 5.63
N MET A 123 -6.00 13.29 4.39
CA MET A 123 -7.36 13.03 3.90
C MET A 123 -7.98 11.84 4.63
N ALA A 124 -7.23 10.76 4.84
CA ALA A 124 -7.69 9.60 5.60
C ALA A 124 -8.03 9.97 7.05
N TRP A 125 -7.17 10.76 7.71
CA TRP A 125 -7.42 11.28 9.06
C TRP A 125 -8.71 12.07 9.12
N ALA A 126 -8.90 13.04 8.20
CA ALA A 126 -10.11 13.84 8.18
C ALA A 126 -11.37 13.00 7.96
N ALA A 127 -11.29 11.96 7.12
CA ALA A 127 -12.40 11.06 6.84
C ALA A 127 -12.74 10.11 8.00
N SER A 128 -11.76 9.77 8.85
CA SER A 128 -11.93 8.84 9.96
C SER A 128 -12.35 9.51 11.28
N HIS A 129 -12.44 10.84 11.33
CA HIS A 129 -12.71 11.59 12.56
C HIS A 129 -14.01 12.42 12.49
N PRO A 130 -14.70 12.59 13.63
CA PRO A 130 -15.89 13.43 13.68
C PRO A 130 -15.55 14.90 13.44
N MET A 131 -16.59 15.67 13.08
CA MET A 131 -16.50 17.10 12.86
C MET A 131 -15.81 17.80 14.04
N GLY A 132 -14.79 18.63 13.75
CA GLY A 132 -13.98 19.32 14.75
C GLY A 132 -12.68 18.59 15.17
N LEU A 133 -12.51 17.32 14.79
CA LEU A 133 -11.26 16.55 14.97
C LEU A 133 -10.59 16.18 13.64
N THR A 134 -10.99 16.82 12.55
CA THR A 134 -10.53 16.52 11.18
C THR A 134 -9.13 17.05 10.87
N GLN A 135 -8.56 17.88 11.75
CA GLN A 135 -7.18 18.32 11.65
C GLN A 135 -6.26 17.40 12.46
N ILE A 136 -5.12 17.06 11.88
CA ILE A 136 -4.05 16.36 12.58
C ILE A 136 -3.62 17.18 13.82
N PRO A 137 -3.37 16.55 14.98
CA PRO A 137 -2.97 17.27 16.20
C PRO A 137 -1.79 18.21 15.99
N GLN A 138 -1.83 19.40 16.58
CA GLN A 138 -0.77 20.41 16.41
C GLN A 138 0.61 19.90 16.83
N ALA A 139 0.69 18.99 17.82
CA ALA A 139 1.95 18.39 18.22
C ALA A 139 2.54 17.51 17.10
N ALA A 140 1.72 16.74 16.38
CA ALA A 140 2.16 15.99 15.20
C ALA A 140 2.57 16.93 14.06
N MET A 141 1.88 18.06 13.89
CA MET A 141 2.23 19.08 12.88
C MET A 141 3.59 19.76 13.12
N LYS A 142 4.14 19.69 14.34
CA LYS A 142 5.50 20.19 14.65
C LYS A 142 6.61 19.17 14.35
N LEU A 143 6.27 17.90 14.14
CA LEU A 143 7.24 16.87 13.82
C LEU A 143 7.81 17.07 12.40
N PRO A 144 9.06 16.64 12.13
CA PRO A 144 9.58 16.48 10.77
C PRO A 144 8.64 15.61 9.93
N GLU A 145 8.59 15.83 8.61
CA GLU A 145 7.65 15.16 7.71
C GLU A 145 7.75 13.62 7.77
N HIS A 146 8.97 13.08 7.73
CA HIS A 146 9.22 11.64 7.85
C HIS A 146 8.68 11.07 9.16
N HIS A 147 8.97 11.72 10.30
CA HIS A 147 8.52 11.26 11.62
C HIS A 147 6.99 11.38 11.75
N ARG A 148 6.39 12.48 11.24
CA ARG A 148 4.94 12.64 11.21
C ARG A 148 4.26 11.54 10.39
N LEU A 149 4.83 11.20 9.23
CA LEU A 149 4.30 10.14 8.39
C LEU A 149 4.46 8.77 9.05
N ALA A 150 5.62 8.51 9.66
CA ALA A 150 5.86 7.29 10.40
C ALA A 150 4.83 7.10 11.53
N TRP A 151 4.51 8.17 12.26
CA TRP A 151 3.44 8.16 13.26
C TRP A 151 2.06 7.87 12.65
N LEU A 152 1.69 8.55 11.56
CA LEU A 152 0.40 8.31 10.88
C LEU A 152 0.26 6.86 10.42
N LEU A 153 1.34 6.26 9.96
CA LEU A 153 1.41 4.88 9.50
C LEU A 153 1.69 3.87 10.62
N GLN A 154 1.71 4.28 11.89
CA GLN A 154 1.99 3.41 13.05
C GLN A 154 3.38 2.72 13.02
N ARG A 155 4.39 3.39 12.45
CA ARG A 155 5.81 2.98 12.45
C ARG A 155 6.68 3.80 13.40
N ALA A 156 6.10 4.80 14.06
CA ALA A 156 6.71 5.55 15.15
C ALA A 156 5.65 5.91 16.20
N GLU A 157 6.01 5.81 17.47
CA GLU A 157 5.21 6.35 18.57
C GLU A 157 5.63 7.78 18.89
N VAL A 158 4.68 8.60 19.33
CA VAL A 158 4.94 9.99 19.74
C VAL A 158 4.26 10.24 21.07
N ASP A 159 5.06 10.58 22.07
CA ASP A 159 4.57 10.84 23.42
C ASP A 159 3.42 11.85 23.45
N GLY A 160 2.32 11.47 24.10
CA GLY A 160 1.13 12.31 24.23
C GLY A 160 0.24 12.39 22.99
N LEU A 161 0.54 11.63 21.93
CA LEU A 161 -0.35 11.47 20.78
C LEU A 161 -1.04 10.09 20.78
N PRO A 162 -2.28 9.99 20.26
CA PRO A 162 -2.90 8.69 20.00
C PRO A 162 -2.13 7.96 18.89
N GLN A 163 -2.41 6.66 18.72
CA GLN A 163 -1.92 5.94 17.54
C GLN A 163 -2.46 6.58 16.26
N GLY A 164 -1.60 6.66 15.23
CA GLY A 164 -2.02 7.07 13.89
C GLY A 164 -3.04 6.10 13.28
N PRO A 165 -3.70 6.48 12.18
CA PRO A 165 -4.71 5.65 11.52
C PRO A 165 -4.17 4.31 10.97
N GLY A 166 -2.88 4.21 10.68
CA GLY A 166 -2.28 3.02 10.07
C GLY A 166 -2.48 2.97 8.55
N LEU A 167 -2.31 1.76 7.98
CA LEU A 167 -2.46 1.48 6.54
C LEU A 167 -3.89 1.08 6.16
#